data_AF-A0A1J0WK74-F1
#
_entry.id   AF-A0A1J0WK74-F1
#
_cell.length_a   1.000
_cell.length_b   1.000
_cell.length_c   1.000
_cell.angle_alpha   90.00
_cell.angle_beta   90.00
_cell.angle_gamma   90.00
#
_symmetry.space_group_name_H-M   'P 1'
#
loop_
_entity.id
_entity.type
_entity.pdbx_description
1 polymer ?
#
loop_
_entity_poly.entity_id
_entity_poly.type
_entity_poly.pdbx_seq_one_letter_code
_entity_poly.pdbx_strand_id
1 'polypeptide(L)'
;MTKIIDFQTDPSKYRHWKVQYDGPVAYLVMDVDEKGGLFDGYELKLNSYDLGVDIELADVVQRMRFEHPEVKVVVMKSGKDKVFCAGANIRMLGGAAHSHKVNFCKFTNETRNTYEAALADSGQNYICAVKGACAGGGYELALACNHIMLTDDSTSSVALPEVPLLAVLPGTGGLTRVTDKRKVRRDLADVFCSIEEGVKGKRAVEWRLVDEVFPNSRFDEAVEERARALASDSGKADVEKGIELTPISRSFAQDGVTYSTVEVALNREGGRATITIKGPEADAPAEMDAFVQEGAEAWLLRCARELDDAILHLRNNEKELGLIEFQTQGDPEKVLAHEALLLGNKEHWLANEVLQYWKRVLKRIDMTSRSLVAIVEHGSCFAGPLAELLWAVDRSYMMLEEFDGDNRHLATVTLSDGNFGIYPMSNDLSRLETRFLGAPEQVEKLKSSIGEALEADDAEELGLVTYAYDDIDWEDEVRLFMEERASFSPDAMTGMEANLRFAGPETMETRIFGRLTAWQNWIFQRPNAVGKEGALQRYGTGQRGEYDMERV
;
A
#
# COMPACT_ATOMS: atom_id res chain seq x y z
N MET A 1 -10.05 7.21 -25.45
CA MET A 1 -10.14 6.40 -24.23
C MET A 1 -8.84 6.57 -23.48
N THR A 2 -8.90 6.94 -22.20
CA THR A 2 -7.73 6.99 -21.32
C THR A 2 -7.11 5.59 -21.25
N LYS A 3 -5.79 5.48 -21.37
CA LYS A 3 -5.09 4.19 -21.24
C LYS A 3 -5.38 3.61 -19.85
N ILE A 4 -5.91 2.38 -19.81
CA ILE A 4 -6.12 1.64 -18.55
C ILE A 4 -4.73 1.34 -17.96
N ILE A 5 -4.57 1.62 -16.67
CA ILE A 5 -3.36 1.27 -15.93
C ILE A 5 -3.52 -0.18 -15.46
N ASP A 6 -2.58 -1.01 -15.91
CA ASP A 6 -2.44 -2.41 -15.49
C ASP A 6 -1.28 -2.51 -14.48
N PHE A 7 -1.58 -3.04 -13.30
CA PHE A 7 -0.62 -3.22 -12.21
C PHE A 7 0.08 -4.59 -12.25
N GLN A 8 -0.41 -5.54 -13.05
CA GLN A 8 0.27 -6.82 -13.21
C GLN A 8 1.46 -6.67 -14.14
N THR A 9 2.60 -7.09 -13.64
CA THR A 9 3.83 -7.23 -14.39
C THR A 9 4.58 -8.45 -13.87
N ASP A 10 5.72 -8.75 -14.47
CA ASP A 10 6.59 -9.84 -14.06
C ASP A 10 8.04 -9.53 -14.51
N PRO A 11 9.05 -10.21 -13.95
CA PRO A 11 10.45 -9.94 -14.25
C PRO A 11 10.83 -9.97 -15.74
N SER A 12 10.11 -10.71 -16.58
CA SER A 12 10.38 -10.76 -18.03
C SER A 12 9.98 -9.48 -18.76
N LYS A 13 9.12 -8.66 -18.16
CA LYS A 13 8.58 -7.41 -18.72
C LYS A 13 9.24 -6.15 -18.16
N TYR A 14 10.07 -6.28 -17.12
CA TYR A 14 10.68 -5.11 -16.48
C TYR A 14 11.54 -4.31 -17.46
N ARG A 15 11.38 -3.00 -17.39
CA ARG A 15 12.17 -2.02 -18.16
C ARG A 15 13.05 -1.17 -17.26
N HIS A 16 12.78 -1.14 -15.96
CA HIS A 16 13.33 -0.14 -15.05
C HIS A 16 14.14 -0.73 -13.90
N TRP A 17 13.95 -2.01 -13.61
CA TRP A 17 14.64 -2.70 -12.52
C TRP A 17 15.30 -3.99 -13.00
N LYS A 18 16.45 -4.29 -12.39
CA LYS A 18 17.14 -5.57 -12.52
C LYS A 18 17.40 -6.11 -11.12
N VAL A 19 17.27 -7.41 -10.95
CA VAL A 19 17.57 -8.08 -9.68
C VAL A 19 18.62 -9.14 -9.92
N GLN A 20 19.64 -9.18 -9.06
CA GLN A 20 20.64 -10.25 -9.02
C GLN A 20 20.61 -10.88 -7.62
N TYR A 21 20.40 -12.18 -7.55
CA TYR A 21 20.40 -12.95 -6.32
C TYR A 21 21.77 -13.60 -6.09
N ASP A 22 22.32 -13.45 -4.88
CA ASP A 22 23.60 -14.00 -4.45
C ASP A 22 23.46 -14.58 -3.03
N GLY A 23 22.83 -15.76 -2.98
CA GLY A 23 22.44 -16.43 -1.75
C GLY A 23 21.55 -15.51 -0.91
N PRO A 24 21.93 -15.17 0.34
CA PRO A 24 21.08 -14.38 1.22
C PRO A 24 21.04 -12.86 0.89
N VAL A 25 21.78 -12.42 -0.13
CA VAL A 25 21.82 -11.02 -0.56
C VAL A 25 21.23 -10.88 -1.96
N ALA A 26 20.24 -10.00 -2.13
CA ALA A 26 19.75 -9.58 -3.44
C ALA A 26 20.24 -8.17 -3.77
N TYR A 27 20.68 -7.95 -5.00
CA TYR A 27 21.04 -6.63 -5.51
C TYR A 27 19.92 -6.11 -6.41
N LEU A 28 19.18 -5.14 -5.91
CA LEU A 28 18.12 -4.43 -6.62
C LEU A 28 18.70 -3.21 -7.34
N VAL A 29 18.78 -3.27 -8.66
CA VAL A 29 19.42 -2.25 -9.50
C VAL A 29 18.37 -1.41 -10.21
N MET A 30 18.28 -0.12 -9.85
CA MET A 30 17.47 0.87 -10.55
C MET A 30 18.18 1.29 -11.84
N ASP A 31 17.63 0.90 -12.99
CA ASP A 31 18.14 1.24 -14.32
C ASP A 31 16.99 1.63 -15.24
N VAL A 32 16.39 2.78 -14.95
CA VAL A 32 15.20 3.26 -15.65
C VAL A 32 15.49 3.43 -17.14
N ASP A 33 14.70 2.76 -17.97
CA ASP A 33 14.57 3.07 -19.40
C ASP A 33 13.93 4.45 -19.60
N GLU A 34 14.70 5.39 -20.15
CA GLU A 34 14.25 6.77 -20.39
C GLU A 34 13.03 6.86 -21.31
N LYS A 35 12.81 5.85 -22.17
CA LYS A 35 11.67 5.77 -23.10
C LYS A 35 10.56 4.86 -22.59
N GLY A 36 10.63 4.44 -21.33
CA GLY A 36 9.67 3.52 -20.72
C GLY A 36 8.57 4.18 -19.92
N GLY A 37 8.26 5.46 -20.18
CA GLY A 37 7.16 6.14 -19.52
C GLY A 37 5.83 5.38 -19.66
N LEU A 38 5.05 5.35 -18.58
CA LEU A 38 3.71 4.74 -18.56
C LEU A 38 2.76 5.47 -19.53
N PHE A 39 2.96 6.79 -19.67
CA PHE A 39 2.25 7.65 -20.61
C PHE A 39 3.23 8.36 -21.54
N ASP A 40 2.73 8.79 -22.70
CA ASP A 40 3.50 9.59 -23.64
C ASP A 40 3.68 11.04 -23.15
N GLY A 41 4.66 11.75 -23.72
CA GLY A 41 4.86 13.18 -23.49
C GLY A 41 6.01 13.55 -22.56
N TYR A 42 6.74 12.57 -22.01
CA TYR A 42 7.95 12.78 -21.23
C TYR A 42 8.95 11.62 -21.39
N GLU A 43 10.22 11.89 -21.04
CA GLU A 43 11.28 10.88 -20.94
C GLU A 43 11.74 10.79 -19.49
N LEU A 44 12.02 9.57 -19.03
CA LEU A 44 12.44 9.24 -17.66
C LEU A 44 13.96 9.31 -17.49
N LYS A 45 14.55 10.47 -17.83
CA LYS A 45 16.01 10.67 -17.75
C LYS A 45 16.52 10.58 -16.33
N LEU A 46 17.81 10.26 -16.20
CA LEU A 46 18.56 10.33 -14.93
C LEU A 46 17.92 9.52 -13.78
N ASN A 47 17.38 8.33 -14.08
CA ASN A 47 16.63 7.54 -13.09
C ASN A 47 15.49 8.33 -12.42
N SER A 48 14.86 9.26 -13.14
CA SER A 48 13.56 9.80 -12.71
C SER A 48 12.47 8.75 -12.92
N TYR A 49 11.41 8.79 -12.12
CA TYR A 49 10.40 7.73 -12.14
C TYR A 49 8.97 8.26 -12.31
N ASP A 50 8.11 7.43 -12.88
CA ASP A 50 6.66 7.58 -12.90
C ASP A 50 5.98 6.40 -12.20
N LEU A 51 4.66 6.25 -12.37
CA LEU A 51 3.92 5.15 -11.78
C LEU A 51 4.35 3.78 -12.33
N GLY A 52 4.75 3.67 -13.60
CA GLY A 52 5.17 2.39 -14.20
C GLY A 52 6.43 1.84 -13.56
N VAL A 53 7.40 2.72 -13.26
CA VAL A 53 8.62 2.34 -12.52
C VAL A 53 8.30 1.81 -11.12
N ASP A 54 7.31 2.40 -10.43
CA ASP A 54 6.93 1.97 -9.08
C ASP A 54 6.04 0.72 -9.09
N ILE A 55 5.26 0.49 -10.15
CA ILE A 55 4.54 -0.77 -10.39
C ILE A 55 5.55 -1.93 -10.47
N GLU A 56 6.62 -1.77 -11.25
CA GLU A 56 7.70 -2.77 -11.29
C GLU A 56 8.38 -2.93 -9.92
N LEU A 57 8.66 -1.84 -9.20
CA LEU A 57 9.26 -1.93 -7.86
C LEU A 57 8.36 -2.69 -6.87
N ALA A 58 7.05 -2.44 -6.89
CA ALA A 58 6.09 -3.13 -6.06
C ALA A 58 6.06 -4.64 -6.37
N ASP A 59 6.07 -5.02 -7.66
CA ASP A 59 6.16 -6.43 -8.07
C ASP A 59 7.50 -7.02 -7.61
N VAL A 60 8.63 -6.36 -7.85
CA VAL A 60 9.97 -6.82 -7.40
C VAL A 60 10.00 -7.13 -5.90
N VAL A 61 9.43 -6.26 -5.07
CA VAL A 61 9.33 -6.48 -3.62
C VAL A 61 8.50 -7.73 -3.32
N GLN A 62 7.35 -7.92 -4.00
CA GLN A 62 6.53 -9.11 -3.82
C GLN A 62 7.23 -10.39 -4.31
N ARG A 63 7.95 -10.35 -5.44
CA ARG A 63 8.76 -11.47 -5.94
C ARG A 63 9.82 -11.86 -4.91
N MET A 64 10.53 -10.88 -4.33
CA MET A 64 11.55 -11.15 -3.32
C MET A 64 10.97 -11.77 -2.04
N ARG A 65 9.74 -11.42 -1.67
CA ARG A 65 9.10 -11.95 -0.45
C ARG A 65 8.61 -13.39 -0.61
N PHE A 66 8.05 -13.73 -1.78
CA PHE A 66 7.42 -15.03 -2.01
C PHE A 66 8.28 -16.03 -2.78
N GLU A 67 9.05 -15.57 -3.77
CA GLU A 67 9.83 -16.43 -4.66
C GLU A 67 11.26 -16.65 -4.13
N HIS A 68 11.75 -15.73 -3.29
CA HIS A 68 13.13 -15.71 -2.78
C HIS A 68 13.23 -15.64 -1.25
N PRO A 69 12.67 -16.60 -0.51
CA PRO A 69 12.71 -16.60 0.95
C PRO A 69 14.13 -16.79 1.51
N GLU A 70 15.10 -17.19 0.71
CA GLU A 70 16.52 -17.20 1.07
C GLU A 70 17.09 -15.78 1.29
N VAL A 71 16.48 -14.76 0.68
CA VAL A 71 16.98 -13.38 0.72
C VAL A 71 16.71 -12.75 2.08
N LYS A 72 17.79 -12.41 2.78
CA LYS A 72 17.80 -11.71 4.07
C LYS A 72 18.10 -10.23 3.94
N VAL A 73 18.89 -9.85 2.94
CA VAL A 73 19.31 -8.46 2.70
C VAL A 73 19.10 -8.07 1.25
N VAL A 74 18.52 -6.91 1.02
CA VAL A 74 18.35 -6.31 -0.31
C VAL A 74 19.21 -5.05 -0.40
N VAL A 75 20.14 -5.01 -1.35
CA VAL A 75 20.95 -3.82 -1.65
C VAL A 75 20.34 -3.10 -2.85
N MET A 76 19.66 -1.99 -2.58
CA MET A 76 19.17 -1.07 -3.61
C MET A 76 20.31 -0.18 -4.09
N LYS A 77 20.62 -0.21 -5.39
CA LYS A 77 21.66 0.59 -6.02
C LYS A 77 21.22 1.08 -7.40
N SER A 78 21.96 2.02 -7.97
CA SER A 78 21.73 2.48 -9.35
C SER A 78 22.56 1.71 -10.36
N GLY A 79 21.98 1.47 -11.54
CA GLY A 79 22.69 0.99 -12.73
C GLY A 79 23.36 2.12 -13.53
N LYS A 80 23.26 3.38 -13.09
CA LYS A 80 23.81 4.57 -13.76
C LYS A 80 24.89 5.23 -12.90
N ASP A 81 26.05 5.53 -13.49
CA ASP A 81 27.26 5.94 -12.76
C ASP A 81 27.16 7.28 -12.00
N LYS A 82 26.38 8.24 -12.52
CA LYS A 82 26.38 9.64 -12.04
C LYS A 82 25.13 10.01 -11.23
N VAL A 83 24.14 9.13 -11.17
CA VAL A 83 22.85 9.40 -10.56
C VAL A 83 22.33 8.14 -9.91
N PHE A 84 21.96 8.25 -8.64
CA PHE A 84 21.20 7.20 -7.99
C PHE A 84 19.76 7.24 -8.52
N CYS A 85 19.06 8.33 -8.21
CA CYS A 85 17.69 8.60 -8.63
C CYS A 85 17.40 10.10 -8.51
N ALA A 86 16.85 10.69 -9.58
CA ALA A 86 16.50 12.12 -9.63
C ALA A 86 15.08 12.43 -9.11
N GLY A 87 14.36 11.42 -8.62
CA GLY A 87 13.01 11.58 -8.06
C GLY A 87 11.88 11.44 -9.08
N ALA A 88 10.67 11.75 -8.63
CA ALA A 88 9.49 11.70 -9.51
C ALA A 88 9.68 12.62 -10.71
N ASN A 89 9.34 12.14 -11.91
CA ASN A 89 9.56 12.89 -13.13
C ASN A 89 8.72 14.17 -13.16
N ILE A 90 9.39 15.32 -13.22
CA ILE A 90 8.75 16.63 -13.08
C ILE A 90 7.81 16.94 -14.25
N ARG A 91 8.16 16.51 -15.48
CA ARG A 91 7.30 16.69 -16.65
C ARG A 91 6.03 15.85 -16.57
N MET A 92 6.15 14.61 -16.08
CA MET A 92 5.00 13.77 -15.76
C MET A 92 4.09 14.47 -14.73
N LEU A 93 4.64 14.97 -13.63
CA LEU A 93 3.86 15.66 -12.60
C LEU A 93 3.18 16.95 -13.12
N GLY A 94 3.87 17.70 -13.97
CA GLY A 94 3.34 18.90 -14.62
C GLY A 94 2.20 18.58 -15.59
N GLY A 95 2.30 17.48 -16.35
CA GLY A 95 1.26 17.06 -17.30
C GLY A 95 0.09 16.28 -16.67
N ALA A 96 0.27 15.74 -15.46
CA ALA A 96 -0.71 14.87 -14.82
C ALA A 96 -1.92 15.62 -14.24
N ALA A 97 -3.10 15.01 -14.35
CA ALA A 97 -4.29 15.44 -13.61
C ALA A 97 -4.06 15.33 -12.08
N HIS A 98 -4.79 16.12 -11.29
CA HIS A 98 -4.68 16.11 -9.83
C HIS A 98 -4.88 14.70 -9.26
N SER A 99 -5.96 14.01 -9.66
CA SER A 99 -6.25 12.64 -9.19
C SER A 99 -5.13 11.64 -9.52
N HIS A 100 -4.45 11.79 -10.66
CA HIS A 100 -3.31 10.93 -11.00
C HIS A 100 -2.13 11.20 -10.07
N LYS A 101 -1.82 12.46 -9.76
CA LYS A 101 -0.75 12.81 -8.81
C LYS A 101 -1.04 12.25 -7.40
N VAL A 102 -2.28 12.36 -6.93
CA VAL A 102 -2.68 11.82 -5.62
C VAL A 102 -2.54 10.30 -5.58
N ASN A 103 -3.05 9.58 -6.58
CA ASN A 103 -2.92 8.13 -6.65
C ASN A 103 -1.46 7.67 -6.81
N PHE A 104 -0.66 8.39 -7.59
CA PHE A 104 0.78 8.17 -7.72
C PHE A 104 1.47 8.30 -6.36
N CYS A 105 1.24 9.39 -5.63
CA CYS A 105 1.80 9.56 -4.28
C CYS A 105 1.30 8.47 -3.32
N LYS A 106 0.03 8.09 -3.37
CA LYS A 106 -0.53 7.06 -2.50
C LYS A 106 0.12 5.70 -2.75
N PHE A 107 0.15 5.23 -4.00
CA PHE A 107 0.75 3.96 -4.39
C PHE A 107 2.25 3.90 -4.06
N THR A 108 2.99 4.94 -4.44
CA THR A 108 4.44 5.01 -4.17
C THR A 108 4.76 5.03 -2.66
N ASN A 109 3.92 5.67 -1.83
CA ASN A 109 4.02 5.58 -0.37
C ASN A 109 3.76 4.16 0.14
N GLU A 110 2.73 3.47 -0.37
CA GLU A 110 2.41 2.08 -0.01
C GLU A 110 3.56 1.12 -0.36
N THR A 111 4.18 1.27 -1.55
CA THR A 111 5.39 0.52 -1.93
C THR A 111 6.55 0.76 -0.96
N ARG A 112 6.81 2.02 -0.59
CA ARG A 112 7.87 2.40 0.37
C ARG A 112 7.64 1.83 1.75
N ASN A 113 6.41 1.92 2.26
CA ASN A 113 6.03 1.36 3.55
C ASN A 113 6.23 -0.18 3.54
N THR A 114 5.96 -0.85 2.42
CA THR A 114 6.04 -2.32 2.32
C THR A 114 7.46 -2.85 2.53
N TYR A 115 8.47 -2.30 1.84
CA TYR A 115 9.85 -2.76 2.05
C TYR A 115 10.48 -2.19 3.32
N GLU A 116 10.02 -1.03 3.80
CA GLU A 116 10.42 -0.51 5.10
C GLU A 116 10.00 -1.45 6.25
N ALA A 117 8.76 -1.92 6.21
CA ALA A 117 8.20 -2.84 7.20
C ALA A 117 8.75 -4.27 7.07
N ALA A 118 9.33 -4.65 5.92
CA ALA A 118 9.79 -6.01 5.65
C ALA A 118 10.77 -6.56 6.70
N LEU A 119 11.58 -5.70 7.32
CA LEU A 119 12.48 -6.11 8.39
C LEU A 119 11.72 -6.60 9.63
N ALA A 120 10.69 -5.85 10.06
CA ALA A 120 9.86 -6.22 11.20
C ALA A 120 8.90 -7.37 10.85
N ASP A 121 8.36 -7.35 9.64
CA ASP A 121 7.36 -8.31 9.17
C ASP A 121 7.96 -9.68 8.89
N SER A 122 9.20 -9.73 8.38
CA SER A 122 9.74 -10.95 7.75
C SER A 122 11.26 -11.10 7.84
N GLY A 123 11.95 -10.19 8.54
CA GLY A 123 13.41 -10.23 8.70
C GLY A 123 14.20 -9.84 7.44
N GLN A 124 13.56 -9.31 6.39
CA GLN A 124 14.24 -8.85 5.18
C GLN A 124 14.68 -7.39 5.32
N ASN A 125 15.99 -7.15 5.25
CA ASN A 125 16.62 -5.86 5.54
C ASN A 125 17.04 -5.13 4.25
N TYR A 126 16.66 -3.86 4.09
CA TYR A 126 16.97 -3.06 2.90
C TYR A 126 18.10 -2.07 3.16
N ILE A 127 19.18 -2.17 2.38
CA ILE A 127 20.29 -1.22 2.33
C ILE A 127 20.19 -0.40 1.04
N CYS A 128 20.30 0.93 1.13
CA CYS A 128 20.45 1.79 -0.03
C CYS A 128 21.93 2.17 -0.22
N ALA A 129 22.52 1.79 -1.34
CA ALA A 129 23.89 2.09 -1.73
C ALA A 129 23.92 3.24 -2.74
N VAL A 130 24.15 4.46 -2.25
CA VAL A 130 24.03 5.70 -3.02
C VAL A 130 25.38 6.11 -3.63
N LYS A 131 25.45 6.02 -4.97
CA LYS A 131 26.44 6.69 -5.81
C LYS A 131 25.76 7.69 -6.75
N GLY A 132 26.35 8.87 -6.91
CA GLY A 132 25.80 9.96 -7.70
C GLY A 132 24.70 10.75 -6.99
N ALA A 133 23.99 11.58 -7.74
CA ALA A 133 22.90 12.41 -7.20
C ALA A 133 21.71 11.55 -6.74
N CYS A 134 21.24 11.79 -5.52
CA CYS A 134 20.06 11.17 -4.92
C CYS A 134 19.11 12.30 -4.45
N ALA A 135 18.17 12.68 -5.32
CA ALA A 135 17.40 13.91 -5.15
C ALA A 135 15.89 13.65 -5.12
N GLY A 136 15.21 14.41 -4.26
CA GLY A 136 13.76 14.38 -4.07
C GLY A 136 13.27 12.96 -3.81
N GLY A 137 12.33 12.49 -4.63
CA GLY A 137 11.83 11.11 -4.59
C GLY A 137 12.90 10.01 -4.61
N GLY A 138 14.10 10.27 -5.13
CA GLY A 138 15.23 9.34 -5.06
C GLY A 138 15.78 9.17 -3.65
N TYR A 139 15.84 10.27 -2.88
CA TYR A 139 16.17 10.19 -1.47
C TYR A 139 14.97 9.68 -0.65
N GLU A 140 13.72 9.91 -1.07
CA GLU A 140 12.56 9.29 -0.43
C GLU A 140 12.54 7.76 -0.57
N LEU A 141 13.02 7.21 -1.68
CA LEU A 141 13.29 5.76 -1.82
C LEU A 141 14.37 5.30 -0.82
N ALA A 142 15.49 6.03 -0.75
CA ALA A 142 16.57 5.71 0.19
C ALA A 142 16.10 5.78 1.65
N LEU A 143 15.27 6.78 2.00
CA LEU A 143 14.73 6.98 3.34
C LEU A 143 13.88 5.80 3.82
N ALA A 144 13.20 5.09 2.92
CA ALA A 144 12.41 3.92 3.29
C ALA A 144 13.27 2.65 3.50
N CYS A 145 14.52 2.61 2.98
CA CYS A 145 15.46 1.54 3.33
C CYS A 145 15.85 1.62 4.82
N ASN A 146 16.25 0.49 5.40
CA ASN A 146 16.64 0.41 6.82
C ASN A 146 18.02 1.02 7.07
N HIS A 147 18.91 1.01 6.06
CA HIS A 147 20.25 1.56 6.14
C HIS A 147 20.63 2.30 4.85
N ILE A 148 21.29 3.46 4.95
CA ILE A 148 21.69 4.30 3.80
C ILE A 148 23.20 4.53 3.84
N MET A 149 23.90 4.07 2.81
CA MET A 149 25.33 4.26 2.62
C MET A 149 25.54 5.24 1.45
N LEU A 150 26.37 6.27 1.64
CA LEU A 150 26.66 7.27 0.62
C LEU A 150 28.16 7.29 0.28
N THR A 151 28.49 7.27 -1.00
CA THR A 151 29.89 7.41 -1.42
C THR A 151 30.39 8.84 -1.15
N ASP A 152 31.60 8.95 -0.62
CA ASP A 152 32.30 10.21 -0.37
C ASP A 152 33.16 10.56 -1.60
N ASP A 153 32.51 11.18 -2.59
CA ASP A 153 33.14 11.77 -3.76
C ASP A 153 32.63 13.20 -4.00
N SER A 154 33.12 13.85 -5.06
CA SER A 154 32.76 15.24 -5.36
C SER A 154 31.35 15.42 -5.92
N THR A 155 30.71 14.34 -6.38
CA THR A 155 29.45 14.37 -7.16
C THR A 155 28.24 13.85 -6.40
N SER A 156 28.43 12.95 -5.45
CA SER A 156 27.37 12.23 -4.76
C SER A 156 26.78 13.06 -3.62
N SER A 157 25.46 13.15 -3.58
CA SER A 157 24.70 13.92 -2.59
C SER A 157 23.33 13.32 -2.35
N VAL A 158 22.78 13.61 -1.17
CA VAL A 158 21.34 13.46 -0.89
C VAL A 158 20.69 14.84 -0.85
N ALA A 159 19.48 15.00 -1.39
CA ALA A 159 18.79 16.29 -1.47
C ALA A 159 17.26 16.11 -1.45
N LEU A 160 16.54 17.11 -0.92
CA LEU A 160 15.08 17.26 -1.05
C LEU A 160 14.73 18.65 -1.63
N PRO A 161 14.92 18.85 -2.96
CA PRO A 161 14.77 20.15 -3.60
C PRO A 161 13.30 20.50 -3.92
N GLU A 162 12.31 19.71 -3.51
CA GLU A 162 10.91 19.84 -3.92
C GLU A 162 10.33 21.23 -3.60
N VAL A 163 10.62 21.78 -2.42
CA VAL A 163 10.11 23.11 -2.04
C VAL A 163 10.73 24.21 -2.91
N PRO A 164 12.07 24.39 -2.97
CA PRO A 164 12.67 25.48 -3.74
C PRO A 164 12.50 25.33 -5.26
N LEU A 165 12.50 24.10 -5.78
CA LEU A 165 12.51 23.83 -7.22
C LEU A 165 11.12 23.65 -7.82
N LEU A 166 10.20 23.02 -7.07
CA LEU A 166 8.92 22.54 -7.59
C LEU A 166 7.71 23.16 -6.88
N ALA A 167 7.94 23.95 -5.82
CA ALA A 167 6.90 24.51 -4.95
C ALA A 167 5.94 23.44 -4.40
N VAL A 168 6.45 22.22 -4.14
CA VAL A 168 5.71 21.11 -3.52
C VAL A 168 6.54 20.48 -2.40
N LEU A 169 5.97 19.52 -1.68
CA LEU A 169 6.66 18.80 -0.62
C LEU A 169 7.33 17.52 -1.15
N PRO A 170 8.35 17.02 -0.42
CA PRO A 170 8.74 15.61 -0.43
C PRO A 170 7.57 14.74 0.08
N GLY A 171 6.65 14.46 -0.83
CA GLY A 171 5.33 13.88 -0.55
C GLY A 171 5.27 12.36 -0.54
N THR A 172 6.34 11.66 -0.92
CA THR A 172 6.43 10.19 -0.80
C THR A 172 7.04 9.78 0.56
N GLY A 173 6.58 10.48 1.59
CA GLY A 173 6.96 10.27 2.99
C GLY A 173 8.29 10.90 3.38
N GLY A 174 8.92 11.68 2.51
CA GLY A 174 10.25 12.26 2.72
C GLY A 174 10.34 13.10 3.99
N LEU A 175 9.44 14.07 4.17
CA LEU A 175 9.44 14.91 5.37
C LEU A 175 9.22 14.08 6.64
N THR A 176 8.25 13.16 6.60
CA THR A 176 7.93 12.30 7.74
C THR A 176 9.10 11.40 8.10
N ARG A 177 9.77 10.76 7.13
CA ARG A 177 10.93 9.90 7.41
C ARG A 177 12.15 10.71 7.87
N VAL A 178 12.36 11.91 7.35
CA VAL A 178 13.42 12.82 7.85
C VAL A 178 13.24 13.12 9.34
N THR A 179 12.02 13.38 9.80
CA THR A 179 11.76 13.69 11.22
C THR A 179 11.58 12.45 12.08
N ASP A 180 10.76 11.50 11.65
CA ASP A 180 10.24 10.41 12.48
C ASP A 180 11.14 9.18 12.43
N LYS A 181 11.82 8.92 11.29
CA LYS A 181 12.76 7.80 11.16
C LYS A 181 14.20 8.24 11.42
N ARG A 182 14.69 9.20 10.63
CA ARG A 182 16.09 9.67 10.69
C ARG A 182 16.39 10.55 11.89
N LYS A 183 15.36 11.10 12.54
CA LYS A 183 15.48 12.01 13.70
C LYS A 183 16.42 13.18 13.42
N VAL A 184 16.35 13.73 12.20
CA VAL A 184 17.06 14.95 11.83
C VAL A 184 16.46 16.09 12.64
N ARG A 185 17.32 16.94 13.24
CA ARG A 185 16.84 18.09 14.00
C ARG A 185 16.08 19.03 13.06
N ARG A 186 14.92 19.52 13.50
CA ARG A 186 13.96 20.25 12.65
C ARG A 186 14.56 21.41 11.86
N ASP A 187 15.46 22.19 12.45
CA ASP A 187 16.14 23.32 11.80
C ASP A 187 17.11 22.87 10.70
N LEU A 188 17.79 21.73 10.88
CA LEU A 188 18.62 21.15 9.81
C LEU A 188 17.75 20.54 8.70
N ALA A 189 16.62 19.94 9.06
CA ALA A 189 15.64 19.46 8.09
C ALA A 189 15.07 20.60 7.24
N ASP A 190 14.78 21.76 7.86
CA ASP A 190 14.34 22.98 7.16
C ASP A 190 15.38 23.47 6.15
N VAL A 191 16.65 23.59 6.57
CA VAL A 191 17.75 23.93 5.65
C VAL A 191 17.86 22.90 4.53
N PHE A 192 17.81 21.60 4.86
CA PHE A 192 17.94 20.52 3.89
C PHE A 192 16.81 20.52 2.84
N CYS A 193 15.58 20.87 3.23
CA CYS A 193 14.43 20.92 2.34
C CYS A 193 14.28 22.26 1.61
N SER A 194 15.14 23.24 1.89
CA SER A 194 15.07 24.61 1.33
C SER A 194 16.28 24.98 0.45
N ILE A 195 17.13 24.00 0.11
CA ILE A 195 18.27 24.15 -0.80
C ILE A 195 18.21 23.11 -1.92
N GLU A 196 18.79 23.42 -3.08
CA GLU A 196 18.76 22.52 -4.24
C GLU A 196 19.94 21.54 -4.25
N GLU A 197 21.10 21.96 -3.73
CA GLU A 197 22.38 21.26 -3.87
C GLU A 197 22.53 20.03 -2.96
N GLY A 198 21.73 20.00 -1.88
CA GLY A 198 21.74 18.92 -0.90
C GLY A 198 22.99 18.86 -0.01
N VAL A 199 23.22 17.68 0.58
CA VAL A 199 24.29 17.42 1.55
C VAL A 199 25.12 16.22 1.12
N LYS A 200 26.43 16.28 1.38
CA LYS A 200 27.45 15.31 0.94
C LYS A 200 28.31 14.84 2.09
N GLY A 201 28.98 13.69 1.90
CA GLY A 201 30.05 13.20 2.76
C GLY A 201 29.70 13.19 4.24
N LYS A 202 30.69 13.46 5.09
CA LYS A 202 30.55 13.40 6.56
C LYS A 202 29.40 14.23 7.12
N ARG A 203 29.10 15.38 6.50
CA ARG A 203 27.98 16.24 6.92
C ARG A 203 26.63 15.53 6.81
N ALA A 204 26.45 14.64 5.82
CA ALA A 204 25.23 13.86 5.68
C ALA A 204 25.03 12.90 6.87
N VAL A 205 26.12 12.31 7.38
CA VAL A 205 26.09 11.47 8.59
C VAL A 205 25.85 12.30 9.84
N GLU A 206 26.56 13.42 10.00
CA GLU A 206 26.42 14.33 11.14
C GLU A 206 24.98 14.85 11.28
N TRP A 207 24.30 15.08 10.16
CA TRP A 207 22.91 15.52 10.10
C TRP A 207 21.91 14.36 10.18
N ARG A 208 22.37 13.11 10.26
CA ARG A 208 21.57 11.87 10.26
C ARG A 208 20.81 11.59 8.97
N LEU A 209 21.19 12.22 7.87
CA LEU A 209 20.58 12.00 6.55
C LEU A 209 20.97 10.63 5.98
N VAL A 210 22.21 10.20 6.21
CA VAL A 210 22.69 8.85 5.87
C VAL A 210 23.32 8.21 7.08
N ASP A 211 23.50 6.89 7.06
CA ASP A 211 24.09 6.15 8.17
C ASP A 211 25.61 6.13 8.10
N GLU A 212 26.15 5.89 6.91
CA GLU A 212 27.59 5.73 6.71
C GLU A 212 28.06 6.37 5.41
N VAL A 213 29.32 6.81 5.41
CA VAL A 213 30.00 7.31 4.21
C VAL A 213 31.36 6.64 4.04
N PHE A 214 31.70 6.29 2.80
CA PHE A 214 32.96 5.65 2.45
C PHE A 214 33.61 6.33 1.24
N PRO A 215 34.94 6.45 1.17
CA PRO A 215 35.61 6.89 -0.03
C PRO A 215 35.20 6.03 -1.23
N ASN A 216 35.00 6.65 -2.40
CA ASN A 216 34.49 5.95 -3.59
C ASN A 216 35.30 4.71 -3.98
N SER A 217 36.61 4.71 -3.74
CA SER A 217 37.50 3.57 -4.02
C SER A 217 37.20 2.32 -3.19
N ARG A 218 36.55 2.46 -2.03
CA ARG A 218 36.21 1.37 -1.10
C ARG A 218 34.71 1.14 -0.98
N PHE A 219 33.89 1.94 -1.67
CA PHE A 219 32.44 1.95 -1.42
C PHE A 219 31.77 0.62 -1.75
N ASP A 220 32.09 0.01 -2.89
CA ASP A 220 31.45 -1.26 -3.29
C ASP A 220 31.83 -2.41 -2.34
N GLU A 221 33.10 -2.50 -1.93
CA GLU A 221 33.58 -3.45 -0.92
C GLU A 221 32.84 -3.25 0.41
N ALA A 222 32.71 -2.00 0.88
CA ALA A 222 32.03 -1.69 2.13
C ALA A 222 30.54 -2.06 2.09
N VAL A 223 29.86 -1.83 0.96
CA VAL A 223 28.45 -2.23 0.78
C VAL A 223 28.31 -3.76 0.83
N GLU A 224 29.22 -4.50 0.20
CA GLU A 224 29.22 -5.96 0.25
C GLU A 224 29.49 -6.48 1.67
N GLU A 225 30.52 -5.96 2.35
CA GLU A 225 30.83 -6.27 3.76
C GLU A 225 29.61 -6.04 4.65
N ARG A 226 28.94 -4.89 4.51
CA ARG A 226 27.74 -4.55 5.29
C ARG A 226 26.58 -5.49 4.99
N ALA A 227 26.31 -5.78 3.72
CA ALA A 227 25.23 -6.67 3.32
C ALA A 227 25.45 -8.09 3.84
N ARG A 228 26.67 -8.62 3.75
CA ARG A 228 27.03 -9.95 4.27
C ARG A 228 26.96 -10.01 5.79
N ALA A 229 27.40 -8.96 6.49
CA ALA A 229 27.28 -8.89 7.94
C ALA A 229 25.80 -8.91 8.39
N LEU A 230 24.94 -8.08 7.81
CA LEU A 230 23.50 -8.07 8.13
C LEU A 230 22.81 -9.38 7.77
N ALA A 231 23.23 -10.04 6.68
CA ALA A 231 22.70 -11.36 6.31
C ALA A 231 23.11 -12.44 7.32
N SER A 232 24.35 -12.38 7.84
CA SER A 232 24.85 -13.31 8.87
C SER A 232 24.18 -13.10 10.23
N ASP A 233 23.82 -11.86 10.56
CA ASP A 233 23.18 -11.51 11.84
C ASP A 233 21.65 -11.64 11.80
N SER A 234 21.06 -11.93 10.64
CA SER A 234 19.61 -11.99 10.46
C SER A 234 19.01 -13.26 11.06
N GLY A 235 17.98 -13.08 11.89
CA GLY A 235 17.17 -14.16 12.47
C GLY A 235 16.12 -14.73 11.51
N LYS A 236 16.07 -14.28 10.25
CA LYS A 236 15.17 -14.82 9.24
C LYS A 236 15.51 -16.29 8.97
N ALA A 237 14.49 -17.14 8.91
CA ALA A 237 14.63 -18.57 8.61
C ALA A 237 15.34 -18.81 7.27
N ASP A 238 16.23 -19.82 7.25
CA ASP A 238 16.92 -20.28 6.04
C ASP A 238 15.98 -21.19 5.24
N VAL A 239 15.43 -20.66 4.15
CA VAL A 239 14.50 -21.36 3.26
C VAL A 239 15.10 -21.37 1.87
N GLU A 240 15.35 -22.55 1.31
CA GLU A 240 16.06 -22.68 0.03
C GLU A 240 15.19 -22.40 -1.20
N LYS A 241 13.86 -22.56 -1.09
CA LYS A 241 12.95 -22.49 -2.23
C LYS A 241 11.68 -21.74 -1.86
N GLY A 242 11.37 -20.71 -2.63
CA GLY A 242 10.09 -20.00 -2.57
C GLY A 242 8.97 -20.67 -3.36
N ILE A 243 7.87 -19.95 -3.50
CA ILE A 243 6.76 -20.29 -4.39
C ILE A 243 6.75 -19.31 -5.56
N GLU A 244 6.38 -19.77 -6.76
CA GLU A 244 6.24 -18.88 -7.92
C GLU A 244 4.93 -18.09 -7.83
N LEU A 245 4.96 -16.77 -8.01
CA LEU A 245 3.76 -15.95 -8.13
C LEU A 245 3.26 -15.96 -9.58
N THR A 246 2.47 -16.97 -9.94
CA THR A 246 1.86 -17.10 -11.28
C THR A 246 1.02 -15.87 -11.64
N PRO A 247 0.88 -15.51 -12.94
CA PRO A 247 0.02 -14.42 -13.36
C PRO A 247 -1.42 -14.57 -12.85
N ILE A 248 -2.01 -13.46 -12.40
CA ILE A 248 -3.42 -13.38 -12.00
C ILE A 248 -4.30 -13.53 -13.26
N SER A 249 -5.18 -14.52 -13.22
CA SER A 249 -6.21 -14.71 -14.26
C SER A 249 -7.36 -13.73 -14.04
N ARG A 250 -7.59 -12.84 -15.01
CA ARG A 250 -8.66 -11.85 -14.95
C ARG A 250 -9.21 -11.49 -16.32
N SER A 251 -10.47 -11.09 -16.36
CA SER A 251 -11.17 -10.64 -17.56
C SER A 251 -11.79 -9.26 -17.33
N PHE A 252 -11.53 -8.33 -18.24
CA PHE A 252 -12.13 -6.99 -18.21
C PHE A 252 -13.32 -6.93 -19.16
N ALA A 253 -14.48 -6.59 -18.63
CA ALA A 253 -15.70 -6.27 -19.36
C ALA A 253 -16.02 -4.78 -19.22
N GLN A 254 -17.03 -4.30 -19.95
CA GLN A 254 -17.47 -2.91 -19.85
C GLN A 254 -18.07 -2.62 -18.46
N ASP A 255 -18.76 -3.60 -17.90
CA ASP A 255 -19.55 -3.56 -16.67
C ASP A 255 -18.88 -4.30 -15.52
N GLY A 256 -17.66 -4.81 -15.68
CA GLY A 256 -17.02 -5.54 -14.59
C GLY A 256 -15.60 -6.02 -14.84
N VAL A 257 -15.01 -6.56 -13.77
CA VAL A 257 -13.73 -7.28 -13.80
C VAL A 257 -13.94 -8.60 -13.06
N THR A 258 -13.62 -9.72 -13.71
CA THR A 258 -13.81 -11.06 -13.13
C THR A 258 -12.47 -11.72 -12.89
N TYR A 259 -12.29 -12.27 -11.69
CA TYR A 259 -11.16 -13.09 -11.27
C TYR A 259 -11.66 -14.47 -10.82
N SER A 260 -10.81 -15.32 -10.24
CA SER A 260 -11.23 -16.64 -9.77
C SER A 260 -11.97 -16.60 -8.43
N THR A 261 -11.51 -15.74 -7.52
CA THR A 261 -12.02 -15.56 -6.15
C THR A 261 -12.65 -14.18 -5.93
N VAL A 262 -12.51 -13.25 -6.88
CA VAL A 262 -13.07 -11.89 -6.80
C VAL A 262 -13.88 -11.58 -8.05
N GLU A 263 -15.00 -10.88 -7.88
CA GLU A 263 -15.79 -10.33 -8.96
C GLU A 263 -16.09 -8.87 -8.67
N VAL A 264 -15.91 -8.00 -9.66
CA VAL A 264 -16.18 -6.57 -9.56
C VAL A 264 -17.26 -6.21 -10.56
N ALA A 265 -18.42 -5.79 -10.08
CA ALA A 265 -19.50 -5.23 -10.90
C ALA A 265 -19.46 -3.69 -10.85
N LEU A 266 -19.60 -3.03 -12.00
CA LEU A 266 -19.45 -1.58 -12.16
C LEU A 266 -20.79 -0.94 -12.53
N ASN A 267 -21.46 -0.34 -11.56
CA ASN A 267 -22.68 0.43 -11.78
C ASN A 267 -22.35 1.92 -11.92
N ARG A 268 -22.02 2.33 -13.15
CA ARG A 268 -21.65 3.73 -13.46
C ARG A 268 -22.82 4.70 -13.34
N GLU A 269 -24.04 4.26 -13.62
CA GLU A 269 -25.23 5.10 -13.44
C GLU A 269 -25.46 5.42 -11.96
N GLY A 270 -25.26 4.44 -11.08
CA GLY A 270 -25.33 4.59 -9.63
C GLY A 270 -24.04 5.07 -8.96
N GLY A 271 -22.98 5.38 -9.71
CA GLY A 271 -21.70 5.84 -9.16
C GLY A 271 -21.03 4.86 -8.19
N ARG A 272 -21.27 3.56 -8.33
CA ARG A 272 -20.78 2.53 -7.38
C ARG A 272 -20.17 1.30 -8.06
N ALA A 273 -19.31 0.61 -7.32
CA ALA A 273 -18.78 -0.70 -7.67
C ALA A 273 -19.07 -1.71 -6.56
N THR A 274 -19.40 -2.94 -6.92
CA THR A 274 -19.59 -4.05 -5.97
C THR A 274 -18.47 -5.05 -6.15
N ILE A 275 -17.76 -5.37 -5.08
CA ILE A 275 -16.72 -6.39 -4.99
C ILE A 275 -17.32 -7.58 -4.24
N THR A 276 -17.53 -8.68 -4.96
CA THR A 276 -17.97 -9.96 -4.37
C THR A 276 -16.79 -10.90 -4.25
N ILE A 277 -16.46 -11.31 -3.03
CA ILE A 277 -15.38 -12.25 -2.72
C ILE A 277 -15.97 -13.65 -2.52
N LYS A 278 -15.44 -14.62 -3.25
CA LYS A 278 -15.85 -16.02 -3.22
C LYS A 278 -15.00 -16.76 -2.19
N GLY A 279 -15.67 -17.30 -1.17
CA GLY A 279 -15.07 -18.18 -0.17
C GLY A 279 -14.48 -19.44 -0.81
N PRO A 280 -13.61 -20.17 -0.10
CA PRO A 280 -12.97 -21.37 -0.64
C PRO A 280 -14.00 -22.49 -0.84
N GLU A 281 -14.01 -23.08 -2.03
CA GLU A 281 -14.80 -24.28 -2.31
C GLU A 281 -14.18 -25.54 -1.71
N ALA A 282 -12.84 -25.62 -1.72
CA ALA A 282 -12.07 -26.73 -1.18
C ALA A 282 -11.78 -26.55 0.32
N ASP A 283 -11.67 -27.67 1.04
CA ASP A 283 -11.23 -27.68 2.43
C ASP A 283 -9.82 -27.11 2.58
N ALA A 284 -9.50 -26.61 3.77
CA ALA A 284 -8.16 -26.12 4.07
C ALA A 284 -7.12 -27.24 3.90
N PRO A 285 -5.90 -26.92 3.43
CA PRO A 285 -4.82 -27.89 3.39
C PRO A 285 -4.57 -28.47 4.80
N ALA A 286 -4.30 -29.77 4.87
CA ALA A 286 -4.12 -30.44 6.16
C ALA A 286 -2.89 -29.95 6.94
N GLU A 287 -1.86 -29.50 6.22
CA GLU A 287 -0.59 -29.03 6.78
C GLU A 287 0.10 -28.04 5.84
N MET A 288 1.15 -27.35 6.34
CA MET A 288 1.87 -26.33 5.57
C MET A 288 2.54 -26.87 4.31
N ASP A 289 2.98 -28.13 4.28
CA ASP A 289 3.58 -28.72 3.09
C ASP A 289 2.58 -28.79 1.92
N ALA A 290 1.31 -29.10 2.21
CA ALA A 290 0.25 -29.07 1.21
C ALA A 290 -0.06 -27.63 0.76
N PHE A 291 -0.09 -26.67 1.68
CA PHE A 291 -0.26 -25.25 1.36
C PHE A 291 0.89 -24.71 0.47
N VAL A 292 2.14 -25.09 0.76
CA VAL A 292 3.31 -24.74 -0.07
C VAL A 292 3.20 -25.34 -1.47
N GLN A 293 2.66 -26.56 -1.61
CA GLN A 293 2.46 -27.21 -2.90
C GLN A 293 1.38 -26.50 -3.75
N GLU A 294 0.34 -25.95 -3.12
CA GLU A 294 -0.65 -25.09 -3.81
C GLU A 294 -0.03 -23.78 -4.30
N GLY A 295 0.99 -23.26 -3.59
CA GLY A 295 1.74 -22.08 -4.01
C GLY A 295 0.85 -20.86 -4.20
N ALA A 296 0.95 -20.20 -5.35
CA ALA A 296 0.12 -19.04 -5.68
C ALA A 296 -1.38 -19.33 -5.83
N GLU A 297 -1.76 -20.61 -5.97
CA GLU A 297 -3.16 -21.05 -6.09
C GLU A 297 -3.81 -21.35 -4.73
N ALA A 298 -3.04 -21.32 -3.64
CA ALA A 298 -3.59 -21.42 -2.29
C ALA A 298 -4.60 -20.29 -2.07
N TRP A 299 -5.82 -20.63 -1.65
CA TRP A 299 -6.97 -19.70 -1.71
C TRP A 299 -6.69 -18.37 -0.99
N LEU A 300 -6.12 -18.40 0.22
CA LEU A 300 -5.81 -17.17 0.97
C LEU A 300 -4.84 -16.24 0.23
N LEU A 301 -3.81 -16.79 -0.42
CA LEU A 301 -2.85 -15.99 -1.18
C LEU A 301 -3.48 -15.49 -2.49
N ARG A 302 -4.16 -16.38 -3.22
CA ARG A 302 -4.84 -16.03 -4.48
C ARG A 302 -5.88 -14.92 -4.26
N CYS A 303 -6.72 -15.07 -3.24
CA CYS A 303 -7.73 -14.09 -2.88
C CYS A 303 -7.13 -12.73 -2.51
N ALA A 304 -6.06 -12.70 -1.70
CA ALA A 304 -5.40 -11.44 -1.37
C ALA A 304 -4.85 -10.74 -2.62
N ARG A 305 -4.22 -11.49 -3.54
CA ARG A 305 -3.63 -10.95 -4.79
C ARG A 305 -4.71 -10.38 -5.72
N GLU A 306 -5.81 -11.11 -5.91
CA GLU A 306 -6.92 -10.69 -6.76
C GLU A 306 -7.65 -9.48 -6.18
N LEU A 307 -7.85 -9.44 -4.85
CA LEU A 307 -8.45 -8.31 -4.16
C LEU A 307 -7.58 -7.05 -4.24
N ASP A 308 -6.26 -7.19 -4.07
CA ASP A 308 -5.30 -6.10 -4.23
C ASP A 308 -5.36 -5.49 -5.65
N ASP A 309 -5.36 -6.35 -6.67
CA ASP A 309 -5.47 -5.93 -8.08
C ASP A 309 -6.80 -5.23 -8.38
N ALA A 310 -7.91 -5.77 -7.86
CA ALA A 310 -9.24 -5.16 -7.99
C ALA A 310 -9.30 -3.75 -7.36
N ILE A 311 -8.76 -3.57 -6.15
CA ILE A 311 -8.71 -2.26 -5.48
C ILE A 311 -7.81 -1.28 -6.25
N LEU A 312 -6.66 -1.73 -6.74
CA LEU A 312 -5.76 -0.90 -7.56
C LEU A 312 -6.41 -0.48 -8.88
N HIS A 313 -7.16 -1.39 -9.51
CA HIS A 313 -7.95 -1.10 -10.70
C HIS A 313 -8.99 -0.02 -10.44
N LEU A 314 -9.84 -0.19 -9.42
CA LEU A 314 -10.89 0.79 -9.08
C LEU A 314 -10.30 2.16 -8.71
N ARG A 315 -9.21 2.20 -7.93
CA ARG A 315 -8.54 3.45 -7.55
C ARG A 315 -8.08 4.27 -8.76
N ASN A 316 -7.56 3.61 -9.79
CA ASN A 316 -6.83 4.28 -10.87
C ASN A 316 -7.63 4.42 -12.17
N ASN A 317 -8.54 3.49 -12.44
CA ASN A 317 -9.27 3.41 -13.69
C ASN A 317 -10.74 3.85 -13.55
N GLU A 318 -11.38 3.61 -12.39
CA GLU A 318 -12.80 3.92 -12.15
C GLU A 318 -12.96 5.07 -11.14
N LYS A 319 -12.59 6.28 -11.57
CA LYS A 319 -12.50 7.47 -10.70
C LYS A 319 -13.84 8.07 -10.28
N GLU A 320 -14.88 7.80 -11.05
CA GLU A 320 -16.23 8.34 -10.84
C GLU A 320 -17.10 7.38 -10.01
N LEU A 321 -16.66 6.14 -9.80
CA LEU A 321 -17.32 5.20 -8.89
C LEU A 321 -16.91 5.52 -7.46
N GLY A 322 -17.65 6.41 -6.80
CA GLY A 322 -17.35 6.98 -5.48
C GLY A 322 -17.61 6.03 -4.31
N LEU A 323 -18.45 5.02 -4.51
CA LEU A 323 -18.84 4.03 -3.51
C LEU A 323 -18.36 2.62 -3.91
N ILE A 324 -17.72 1.92 -2.97
CA ILE A 324 -17.34 0.52 -3.11
C ILE A 324 -18.11 -0.30 -2.07
N GLU A 325 -18.86 -1.27 -2.57
CA GLU A 325 -19.60 -2.24 -1.79
C GLU A 325 -18.81 -3.55 -1.72
N PHE A 326 -18.64 -4.11 -0.52
CA PHE A 326 -18.04 -5.42 -0.30
C PHE A 326 -19.12 -6.44 0.06
N GLN A 327 -19.08 -7.56 -0.65
CA GLN A 327 -19.89 -8.74 -0.39
C GLN A 327 -18.96 -9.96 -0.31
N THR A 328 -19.39 -10.97 0.44
CA THR A 328 -18.75 -12.29 0.43
C THR A 328 -19.81 -13.34 0.13
N GLN A 329 -19.42 -14.47 -0.45
CA GLN A 329 -20.30 -15.62 -0.69
C GLN A 329 -19.51 -16.92 -0.52
N GLY A 330 -20.02 -17.87 0.27
CA GLY A 330 -19.35 -19.14 0.52
C GLY A 330 -19.56 -19.67 1.94
N ASP A 331 -18.69 -20.58 2.35
CA ASP A 331 -18.76 -21.25 3.65
C ASP A 331 -17.80 -20.58 4.66
N PRO A 332 -18.30 -19.93 5.74
CA PRO A 332 -17.45 -19.28 6.73
C PRO A 332 -16.53 -20.26 7.48
N GLU A 333 -16.95 -21.52 7.70
CA GLU A 333 -16.12 -22.50 8.40
C GLU A 333 -14.86 -22.83 7.59
N LYS A 334 -14.98 -22.90 6.26
CA LYS A 334 -13.82 -23.12 5.39
C LYS A 334 -12.88 -21.92 5.39
N VAL A 335 -13.41 -20.69 5.36
CA VAL A 335 -12.57 -19.48 5.47
C VAL A 335 -11.74 -19.54 6.76
N LEU A 336 -12.37 -19.87 7.89
CA LEU A 336 -11.69 -20.02 9.18
C LEU A 336 -10.67 -21.16 9.18
N ALA A 337 -10.99 -22.31 8.59
CA ALA A 337 -10.07 -23.43 8.51
C ALA A 337 -8.80 -23.08 7.71
N HIS A 338 -8.95 -22.35 6.60
CA HIS A 338 -7.81 -21.87 5.79
C HIS A 338 -6.94 -20.90 6.59
N GLU A 339 -7.55 -19.98 7.35
CA GLU A 339 -6.80 -19.03 8.20
C GLU A 339 -6.13 -19.73 9.39
N ALA A 340 -6.84 -20.65 10.05
CA ALA A 340 -6.34 -21.37 11.22
C ALA A 340 -5.05 -22.14 10.92
N LEU A 341 -4.91 -22.69 9.71
CA LEU A 341 -3.66 -23.29 9.26
C LEU A 341 -2.49 -22.30 9.32
N LEU A 342 -2.69 -21.06 8.86
CA LEU A 342 -1.62 -20.05 8.84
C LEU A 342 -1.33 -19.50 10.24
N LEU A 343 -2.38 -19.20 11.02
CA LEU A 343 -2.22 -18.69 12.39
C LEU A 343 -1.52 -19.73 13.29
N GLY A 344 -1.86 -21.00 13.15
CA GLY A 344 -1.21 -22.11 13.85
C GLY A 344 0.27 -22.32 13.45
N ASN A 345 0.68 -21.77 12.31
CA ASN A 345 2.02 -21.91 11.73
C ASN A 345 2.69 -20.57 11.43
N LYS A 346 2.40 -19.51 12.19
CA LYS A 346 2.91 -18.14 11.91
C LYS A 346 4.44 -18.01 11.83
N GLU A 347 5.21 -18.93 12.42
CA GLU A 347 6.67 -18.94 12.31
C GLU A 347 7.16 -19.55 10.97
N HIS A 348 6.29 -20.27 10.25
CA HIS A 348 6.56 -20.73 8.90
C HIS A 348 6.59 -19.53 7.95
N TRP A 349 7.67 -19.41 7.18
CA TRP A 349 7.92 -18.24 6.33
C TRP A 349 6.72 -17.87 5.44
N LEU A 350 6.12 -18.85 4.75
CA LEU A 350 5.03 -18.60 3.82
C LEU A 350 3.72 -18.22 4.54
N ALA A 351 3.44 -18.83 5.70
CA ALA A 351 2.26 -18.49 6.47
C ALA A 351 2.35 -17.04 6.94
N ASN A 352 3.49 -16.65 7.50
CA ASN A 352 3.76 -15.26 7.83
C ASN A 352 3.62 -14.35 6.62
N GLU A 353 4.26 -14.65 5.48
CA GLU A 353 4.17 -13.78 4.30
C GLU A 353 2.75 -13.55 3.79
N VAL A 354 1.91 -14.59 3.81
CA VAL A 354 0.49 -14.48 3.41
C VAL A 354 -0.30 -13.64 4.42
N LEU A 355 -0.12 -13.84 5.72
CA LEU A 355 -0.76 -13.02 6.76
C LEU A 355 -0.34 -11.55 6.66
N GLN A 356 0.96 -11.29 6.46
CA GLN A 356 1.48 -9.94 6.26
C GLN A 356 0.97 -9.34 4.96
N TYR A 357 0.71 -10.13 3.92
CA TYR A 357 0.13 -9.61 2.68
C TYR A 357 -1.33 -9.21 2.86
N TRP A 358 -2.13 -10.00 3.57
CA TRP A 358 -3.49 -9.61 3.98
C TRP A 358 -3.48 -8.31 4.78
N LYS A 359 -2.57 -8.16 5.76
CA LYS A 359 -2.38 -6.88 6.49
C LYS A 359 -2.19 -5.70 5.51
N ARG A 360 -1.35 -5.85 4.48
CA ARG A 360 -1.08 -4.79 3.50
C ARG A 360 -2.29 -4.49 2.61
N VAL A 361 -3.01 -5.52 2.15
CA VAL A 361 -4.23 -5.36 1.34
C VAL A 361 -5.31 -4.64 2.14
N LEU A 362 -5.52 -5.03 3.40
CA LEU A 362 -6.51 -4.40 4.27
C LEU A 362 -6.12 -2.95 4.60
N LYS A 363 -4.84 -2.65 4.89
CA LYS A 363 -4.35 -1.26 5.01
C LYS A 363 -4.63 -0.43 3.75
N ARG A 364 -4.47 -1.02 2.56
CA ARG A 364 -4.83 -0.36 1.30
C ARG A 364 -6.33 -0.08 1.25
N ILE A 365 -7.19 -0.99 1.69
CA ILE A 365 -8.63 -0.75 1.72
C ILE A 365 -8.95 0.47 2.61
N ASP A 366 -8.44 0.53 3.84
CA ASP A 366 -8.67 1.67 4.76
C ASP A 366 -8.29 3.02 4.12
N MET A 367 -7.18 3.04 3.37
CA MET A 367 -6.62 4.22 2.71
C MET A 367 -7.29 4.60 1.38
N THR A 368 -8.27 3.82 0.93
CA THR A 368 -8.97 4.06 -0.33
C THR A 368 -9.90 5.26 -0.21
N SER A 369 -9.72 6.25 -1.09
CA SER A 369 -10.51 7.50 -1.12
C SER A 369 -11.82 7.26 -1.87
N ARG A 370 -12.66 6.43 -1.27
CA ARG A 370 -14.01 6.03 -1.68
C ARG A 370 -14.81 5.77 -0.42
N SER A 371 -16.10 6.04 -0.47
CA SER A 371 -17.01 5.49 0.53
C SER A 371 -16.99 3.98 0.43
N LEU A 372 -16.96 3.31 1.57
CA LEU A 372 -16.89 1.86 1.67
C LEU A 372 -18.10 1.36 2.45
N VAL A 373 -18.73 0.28 1.98
CA VAL A 373 -19.83 -0.39 2.66
C VAL A 373 -19.66 -1.89 2.57
N ALA A 374 -20.07 -2.64 3.60
CA ALA A 374 -20.17 -4.09 3.54
C ALA A 374 -21.62 -4.55 3.73
N ILE A 375 -22.02 -5.55 2.95
CA ILE A 375 -23.37 -6.11 2.96
C ILE A 375 -23.29 -7.59 3.33
N VAL A 376 -23.83 -7.92 4.51
CA VAL A 376 -23.88 -9.28 5.07
C VAL A 376 -25.24 -9.88 4.74
N GLU A 377 -25.33 -10.47 3.55
CA GLU A 377 -26.52 -11.20 3.11
C GLU A 377 -26.47 -12.67 3.52
N HIS A 378 -27.60 -13.36 3.38
CA HIS A 378 -27.61 -14.81 3.39
C HIS A 378 -26.65 -15.38 2.33
N GLY A 379 -26.01 -16.49 2.63
CA GLY A 379 -24.96 -17.04 1.75
C GLY A 379 -23.57 -16.43 1.96
N SER A 380 -23.45 -15.34 2.73
CA SER A 380 -22.16 -14.68 2.96
C SER A 380 -21.23 -15.47 3.89
N CYS A 381 -19.93 -15.14 3.83
CA CYS A 381 -18.88 -15.77 4.62
C CYS A 381 -17.92 -14.72 5.20
N PHE A 382 -18.47 -13.73 5.91
CA PHE A 382 -17.66 -12.75 6.65
C PHE A 382 -17.03 -13.39 7.88
N ALA A 383 -15.95 -14.14 7.64
CA ALA A 383 -15.18 -14.84 8.65
C ALA A 383 -13.67 -14.60 8.48
N GLY A 384 -12.93 -14.68 9.57
CA GLY A 384 -11.47 -14.56 9.53
C GLY A 384 -10.98 -13.26 8.89
N PRO A 385 -10.08 -13.31 7.87
CA PRO A 385 -9.59 -12.10 7.21
C PRO A 385 -10.67 -11.41 6.35
N LEU A 386 -11.75 -12.11 5.96
CA LEU A 386 -12.86 -11.48 5.24
C LEU A 386 -13.75 -10.65 6.18
N ALA A 387 -13.86 -11.04 7.46
CA ALA A 387 -14.58 -10.28 8.47
C ALA A 387 -13.95 -8.89 8.70
N GLU A 388 -12.64 -8.73 8.49
CA GLU A 388 -11.97 -7.42 8.56
C GLU A 388 -12.61 -6.35 7.66
N LEU A 389 -13.22 -6.77 6.54
CA LEU A 389 -13.90 -5.85 5.63
C LEU A 389 -15.09 -5.15 6.31
N LEU A 390 -15.78 -5.81 7.25
CA LEU A 390 -16.89 -5.21 8.02
C LEU A 390 -16.46 -4.04 8.88
N TRP A 391 -15.19 -4.03 9.30
CA TRP A 391 -14.65 -3.00 10.18
C TRP A 391 -13.68 -2.06 9.44
N ALA A 392 -13.39 -2.34 8.16
CA ALA A 392 -12.65 -1.45 7.26
C ALA A 392 -13.59 -0.43 6.59
N VAL A 393 -14.87 -0.77 6.45
CA VAL A 393 -15.89 0.03 5.77
C VAL A 393 -16.43 1.15 6.65
N ASP A 394 -17.07 2.15 6.03
CA ASP A 394 -17.70 3.25 6.76
C ASP A 394 -19.02 2.85 7.41
N ARG A 395 -19.73 1.87 6.81
CA ARG A 395 -20.94 1.25 7.35
C ARG A 395 -21.05 -0.21 6.92
N SER A 396 -21.73 -1.02 7.72
CA SER A 396 -22.09 -2.38 7.38
C SER A 396 -23.57 -2.65 7.66
N TYR A 397 -24.20 -3.40 6.77
CA TYR A 397 -25.61 -3.77 6.83
C TYR A 397 -25.75 -5.29 6.83
N MET A 398 -26.62 -5.84 7.67
CA MET A 398 -26.81 -7.28 7.82
C MET A 398 -28.28 -7.68 7.72
N MET A 399 -28.58 -8.73 6.95
CA MET A 399 -29.94 -9.27 6.85
C MET A 399 -30.33 -9.90 8.19
N LEU A 400 -31.50 -9.51 8.70
CA LEU A 400 -32.09 -10.01 9.94
C LEU A 400 -33.01 -11.20 9.64
N GLU A 401 -32.95 -12.23 10.48
CA GLU A 401 -33.80 -13.44 10.38
C GLU A 401 -33.79 -14.07 8.97
N GLU A 402 -34.83 -14.81 8.59
CA GLU A 402 -34.99 -15.41 7.26
C GLU A 402 -35.70 -14.43 6.31
N PHE A 403 -35.16 -14.25 5.11
CA PHE A 403 -35.84 -13.49 4.05
C PHE A 403 -36.75 -14.39 3.21
N ASP A 404 -37.99 -13.95 2.98
CA ASP A 404 -38.99 -14.73 2.24
C ASP A 404 -38.49 -15.13 0.85
N GLY A 405 -38.31 -16.44 0.63
CA GLY A 405 -37.88 -17.02 -0.65
C GLY A 405 -36.36 -17.13 -0.84
N ASP A 406 -35.55 -16.66 0.11
CA ASP A 406 -34.12 -16.95 0.15
C ASP A 406 -33.87 -18.29 0.87
N ASN A 407 -33.14 -19.19 0.21
CA ASN A 407 -32.82 -20.53 0.75
C ASN A 407 -31.33 -20.70 1.06
N ARG A 408 -30.56 -19.61 0.98
CA ARG A 408 -29.15 -19.59 1.41
C ARG A 408 -29.08 -19.70 2.93
N HIS A 409 -27.92 -20.06 3.47
CA HIS A 409 -27.71 -20.06 4.92
C HIS A 409 -27.84 -18.63 5.46
N LEU A 410 -28.31 -18.53 6.71
CA LEU A 410 -28.49 -17.24 7.39
C LEU A 410 -27.22 -16.40 7.37
N ALA A 411 -27.41 -15.08 7.30
CA ALA A 411 -26.34 -14.12 7.36
C ALA A 411 -25.67 -14.24 8.74
N THR A 412 -24.36 -14.49 8.76
CA THR A 412 -23.59 -14.60 10.00
C THR A 412 -22.24 -13.90 9.89
N VAL A 413 -21.74 -13.43 11.02
CA VAL A 413 -20.38 -12.92 11.18
C VAL A 413 -19.64 -13.86 12.13
N THR A 414 -18.44 -14.30 11.75
CA THR A 414 -17.64 -15.20 12.60
C THR A 414 -16.25 -14.66 12.86
N LEU A 415 -15.97 -14.38 14.13
CA LEU A 415 -14.67 -13.88 14.56
C LEU A 415 -13.62 -15.00 14.59
N SER A 416 -12.37 -14.64 14.33
CA SER A 416 -11.18 -15.49 14.45
C SER A 416 -10.15 -14.84 15.37
N ASP A 417 -9.12 -15.59 15.77
CA ASP A 417 -7.93 -15.03 16.41
C ASP A 417 -7.24 -13.94 15.55
N GLY A 418 -7.36 -14.05 14.21
CA GLY A 418 -6.80 -13.09 13.26
C GLY A 418 -7.30 -11.66 13.45
N ASN A 419 -8.55 -11.51 13.90
CA ASN A 419 -9.22 -10.21 14.03
C ASN A 419 -8.71 -9.37 15.20
N PHE A 420 -7.86 -9.94 16.06
CA PHE A 420 -7.37 -9.32 17.28
C PHE A 420 -5.86 -8.97 17.21
N GLY A 421 -5.44 -8.40 16.08
CA GLY A 421 -4.13 -7.75 15.94
C GLY A 421 -3.18 -8.36 14.90
N ILE A 422 -3.60 -9.37 14.14
CA ILE A 422 -2.78 -9.91 13.04
C ILE A 422 -2.74 -8.93 11.86
N TYR A 423 -3.83 -8.19 11.63
CA TYR A 423 -3.99 -7.28 10.50
C TYR A 423 -4.17 -5.81 10.93
N PRO A 424 -3.21 -5.20 11.65
CA PRO A 424 -3.37 -3.84 12.15
C PRO A 424 -3.49 -2.83 11.00
N MET A 425 -4.26 -1.78 11.27
CA MET A 425 -4.37 -0.58 10.44
C MET A 425 -3.07 0.24 10.49
N SER A 426 -2.99 1.31 9.71
CA SER A 426 -1.82 2.20 9.69
C SER A 426 -1.57 2.92 11.03
N ASN A 427 -2.56 3.01 11.92
CA ASN A 427 -2.44 3.59 13.27
C ASN A 427 -1.93 2.58 14.33
N ASP A 428 -1.47 1.40 13.91
CA ASP A 428 -1.02 0.29 14.76
C ASP A 428 -2.10 -0.33 15.67
N LEU A 429 -3.38 -0.02 15.44
CA LEU A 429 -4.53 -0.67 16.08
C LEU A 429 -5.17 -1.70 15.13
N SER A 430 -5.84 -2.72 15.69
CA SER A 430 -6.80 -3.50 14.90
C SER A 430 -8.02 -2.64 14.50
N ARG A 431 -8.78 -3.10 13.50
CA ARG A 431 -10.03 -2.40 13.12
C ARG A 431 -11.07 -2.45 14.23
N LEU A 432 -11.13 -3.55 14.98
CA LEU A 432 -11.99 -3.66 16.17
C LEU A 432 -11.56 -2.69 17.28
N GLU A 433 -10.26 -2.54 17.53
CA GLU A 433 -9.74 -1.56 18.50
C GLU A 433 -10.06 -0.12 18.08
N THR A 434 -9.96 0.19 16.78
CA THR A 434 -10.35 1.51 16.25
C THR A 434 -11.86 1.73 16.35
N ARG A 435 -12.66 0.70 16.05
CA ARG A 435 -14.12 0.74 16.14
C ARG A 435 -14.61 0.97 17.57
N PHE A 436 -13.96 0.33 18.54
CA PHE A 436 -14.28 0.44 19.97
C PHE A 436 -13.25 1.28 20.74
N LEU A 437 -12.73 2.35 20.12
CA LEU A 437 -11.67 3.18 20.71
C LEU A 437 -12.04 3.74 22.09
N GLY A 438 -13.33 4.02 22.33
CA GLY A 438 -13.86 4.50 23.61
C GLY A 438 -14.30 3.40 24.59
N ALA A 439 -14.24 2.14 24.20
CA ALA A 439 -14.67 0.97 24.97
C ALA A 439 -13.75 -0.24 24.71
N PRO A 440 -12.44 -0.15 25.01
CA PRO A 440 -11.49 -1.22 24.70
C PRO A 440 -11.83 -2.56 25.39
N GLU A 441 -12.55 -2.53 26.51
CA GLU A 441 -13.08 -3.72 27.18
C GLU A 441 -14.05 -4.53 26.30
N GLN A 442 -14.73 -3.87 25.35
CA GLN A 442 -15.59 -4.55 24.38
C GLN A 442 -14.75 -5.45 23.46
N VAL A 443 -13.56 -5.02 23.04
CA VAL A 443 -12.66 -5.84 22.22
C VAL A 443 -12.22 -7.09 22.97
N GLU A 444 -11.94 -6.98 24.27
CA GLU A 444 -11.63 -8.14 25.11
C GLU A 444 -12.84 -9.07 25.29
N LYS A 445 -14.05 -8.52 25.41
CA LYS A 445 -15.29 -9.31 25.46
C LYS A 445 -15.51 -10.09 24.16
N LEU A 446 -15.30 -9.46 22.99
CA LEU A 446 -15.48 -10.10 21.68
C LEU A 446 -14.63 -11.36 21.48
N LYS A 447 -13.50 -11.48 22.19
CA LYS A 447 -12.67 -12.70 22.15
C LYS A 447 -13.40 -13.94 22.66
N SER A 448 -14.43 -13.80 23.50
CA SER A 448 -15.22 -14.96 23.93
C SER A 448 -16.12 -15.53 22.84
N SER A 449 -16.37 -14.77 21.77
CA SER A 449 -17.22 -15.16 20.64
C SER A 449 -16.43 -15.58 19.40
N ILE A 450 -15.12 -15.85 19.56
CA ILE A 450 -14.29 -16.42 18.50
C ILE A 450 -14.85 -17.79 18.09
N GLY A 451 -15.08 -17.97 16.79
CA GLY A 451 -15.65 -19.19 16.21
C GLY A 451 -17.18 -19.33 16.34
N GLU A 452 -17.86 -18.40 17.02
CA GLU A 452 -19.33 -18.39 17.07
C GLU A 452 -19.89 -17.76 15.79
N ALA A 453 -20.89 -18.42 15.17
CA ALA A 453 -21.64 -17.86 14.05
C ALA A 453 -22.69 -16.88 14.59
N LEU A 454 -22.34 -15.60 14.63
CA LEU A 454 -23.18 -14.55 15.19
C LEU A 454 -24.22 -14.13 14.15
N GLU A 455 -25.49 -14.36 14.46
CA GLU A 455 -26.62 -13.86 13.68
C GLU A 455 -26.81 -12.35 13.91
N ALA A 456 -27.75 -11.74 13.19
CA ALA A 456 -27.86 -10.28 13.12
C ALA A 456 -28.10 -9.59 14.47
N ASP A 457 -28.97 -10.15 15.33
CA ASP A 457 -29.24 -9.61 16.66
C ASP A 457 -27.98 -9.59 17.55
N ASP A 458 -27.27 -10.72 17.61
CA ASP A 458 -26.03 -10.84 18.40
C ASP A 458 -24.93 -9.94 17.82
N ALA A 459 -24.80 -9.90 16.49
CA ALA A 459 -23.82 -9.05 15.82
C ALA A 459 -24.08 -7.57 16.04
N GLU A 460 -25.35 -7.13 16.07
CA GLU A 460 -25.73 -5.75 16.36
C GLU A 460 -25.54 -5.42 17.85
N GLU A 461 -25.96 -6.30 18.78
CA GLU A 461 -25.77 -6.11 20.22
C GLU A 461 -24.27 -6.00 20.58
N LEU A 462 -23.44 -6.84 19.96
CA LEU A 462 -21.98 -6.80 20.12
C LEU A 462 -21.32 -5.64 19.37
N GLY A 463 -22.09 -4.91 18.56
CA GLY A 463 -21.66 -3.76 17.79
C GLY A 463 -20.75 -4.12 16.62
N LEU A 464 -20.80 -5.34 16.08
CA LEU A 464 -19.98 -5.81 14.95
C LEU A 464 -20.49 -5.29 13.59
N VAL A 465 -21.77 -4.96 13.49
CA VAL A 465 -22.40 -4.35 12.31
C VAL A 465 -22.94 -2.95 12.62
N THR A 466 -23.26 -2.14 11.59
CA THR A 466 -23.87 -0.82 11.82
C THR A 466 -25.37 -0.91 12.00
N TYR A 467 -26.05 -1.67 11.14
CA TYR A 467 -27.50 -1.88 11.18
C TYR A 467 -27.86 -3.30 10.73
N ALA A 468 -28.87 -3.88 11.36
CA ALA A 468 -29.57 -5.06 10.89
C ALA A 468 -31.00 -4.70 10.44
N TYR A 469 -31.44 -5.24 9.30
CA TYR A 469 -32.79 -5.00 8.78
C TYR A 469 -33.48 -6.28 8.35
N ASP A 470 -34.78 -6.35 8.59
CA ASP A 470 -35.65 -7.41 8.09
C ASP A 470 -35.90 -7.26 6.57
N ASP A 471 -36.65 -8.20 6.01
CA ASP A 471 -36.98 -8.24 4.59
C ASP A 471 -37.86 -7.07 4.11
N ILE A 472 -38.54 -6.39 5.04
CA ILE A 472 -39.40 -5.24 4.75
C ILE A 472 -38.54 -3.99 4.54
N ASP A 473 -37.60 -3.73 5.44
CA ASP A 473 -36.81 -2.48 5.44
C ASP A 473 -35.53 -2.58 4.60
N TRP A 474 -34.99 -3.79 4.37
CA TRP A 474 -33.69 -4.00 3.73
C TRP A 474 -33.51 -3.32 2.38
N GLU A 475 -34.43 -3.55 1.44
CA GLU A 475 -34.27 -3.04 0.07
C GLU A 475 -34.25 -1.51 0.04
N ASP A 476 -35.11 -0.87 0.84
CA ASP A 476 -35.25 0.58 0.85
C ASP A 476 -34.11 1.27 1.61
N GLU A 477 -33.74 0.78 2.79
CA GLU A 477 -32.69 1.40 3.62
C GLU A 477 -31.30 1.25 3.00
N VAL A 478 -30.96 0.06 2.47
CA VAL A 478 -29.68 -0.15 1.79
C VAL A 478 -29.63 0.67 0.51
N ARG A 479 -30.70 0.70 -0.29
CA ARG A 479 -30.75 1.51 -1.51
C ARG A 479 -30.63 3.01 -1.20
N LEU A 480 -31.36 3.51 -0.22
CA LEU A 480 -31.33 4.92 0.19
C LEU A 480 -29.91 5.33 0.59
N PHE A 481 -29.23 4.52 1.42
CA PHE A 481 -27.83 4.77 1.77
C PHE A 481 -26.92 4.87 0.54
N MET A 482 -27.05 3.94 -0.40
CA MET A 482 -26.22 3.90 -1.62
C MET A 482 -26.46 5.14 -2.48
N GLU A 483 -27.73 5.54 -2.66
CA GLU A 483 -28.13 6.75 -3.40
C GLU A 483 -27.60 8.02 -2.72
N GLU A 484 -27.73 8.12 -1.39
CA GLU A 484 -27.21 9.25 -0.61
C GLU A 484 -25.69 9.38 -0.76
N ARG A 485 -24.95 8.28 -0.57
CA ARG A 485 -23.49 8.25 -0.69
C ARG A 485 -23.01 8.68 -2.08
N ALA A 486 -23.70 8.24 -3.12
CA ALA A 486 -23.40 8.65 -4.49
C ALA A 486 -23.74 10.13 -4.78
N SER A 487 -24.65 10.73 -3.99
CA SER A 487 -25.12 12.11 -4.19
C SER A 487 -24.24 13.20 -3.53
N PHE A 488 -23.43 12.84 -2.54
CA PHE A 488 -22.64 13.80 -1.78
C PHE A 488 -21.37 14.25 -2.51
N SER A 489 -20.81 15.40 -2.09
CA SER A 489 -19.53 15.87 -2.61
C SER A 489 -18.41 14.87 -2.29
N PRO A 490 -17.71 14.32 -3.31
CA PRO A 490 -16.66 13.32 -3.09
C PRO A 490 -15.47 13.88 -2.28
N ASP A 491 -15.23 15.19 -2.36
CA ASP A 491 -14.18 15.86 -1.60
C ASP A 491 -14.50 15.87 -0.09
N ALA A 492 -15.74 16.24 0.26
CA ALA A 492 -16.21 16.25 1.64
C ALA A 492 -16.27 14.84 2.22
N MET A 493 -16.73 13.88 1.42
CA MET A 493 -16.76 12.46 1.75
C MET A 493 -15.37 11.92 2.07
N THR A 494 -14.41 12.08 1.15
CA THR A 494 -13.03 11.61 1.35
C THR A 494 -12.39 12.23 2.59
N GLY A 495 -12.63 13.54 2.82
CA GLY A 495 -12.11 14.24 4.00
C GLY A 495 -12.71 13.73 5.31
N MET A 496 -14.02 13.52 5.36
CA MET A 496 -14.72 12.98 6.52
C MET A 496 -14.24 11.55 6.82
N GLU A 497 -14.24 10.66 5.82
CA GLU A 497 -13.83 9.26 5.93
C GLU A 497 -12.40 9.14 6.46
N ALA A 498 -11.46 9.93 5.94
CA ALA A 498 -10.08 9.92 6.41
C ALA A 498 -9.94 10.31 7.91
N ASN A 499 -10.84 11.16 8.43
CA ASN A 499 -10.84 11.52 9.85
C ASN A 499 -11.54 10.47 10.72
N LEU A 500 -12.62 9.85 10.23
CA LEU A 500 -13.38 8.86 10.99
C LEU A 500 -12.69 7.50 11.05
N ARG A 501 -12.09 7.05 9.94
CA ARG A 501 -11.39 5.76 9.87
C ARG A 501 -10.10 5.74 10.68
N PHE A 502 -9.37 6.85 10.73
CA PHE A 502 -8.09 6.96 11.44
C PHE A 502 -8.25 7.73 12.77
N ALA A 503 -9.20 7.30 13.59
CA ALA A 503 -9.30 7.75 14.97
C ALA A 503 -8.16 7.15 15.82
N GLY A 504 -7.83 7.81 16.93
CA GLY A 504 -6.86 7.32 17.90
C GLY A 504 -5.42 7.79 17.64
N PRO A 505 -4.40 6.93 17.82
CA PRO A 505 -2.99 7.33 17.78
C PRO A 505 -2.52 7.64 16.36
N GLU A 506 -1.49 8.49 16.27
CA GLU A 506 -0.81 8.82 15.02
C GLU A 506 0.55 8.12 14.98
N THR A 507 0.80 7.37 13.91
CA THR A 507 2.07 6.69 13.61
C THR A 507 2.82 7.42 12.51
N MET A 508 4.01 6.93 12.13
CA MET A 508 4.70 7.45 10.95
C MET A 508 3.85 7.25 9.68
N GLU A 509 3.17 6.10 9.53
CA GLU A 509 2.35 5.80 8.36
C GLU A 509 1.11 6.71 8.28
N THR A 510 0.38 6.90 9.38
CA THR A 510 -0.77 7.84 9.38
C THR A 510 -0.33 9.27 9.15
N ARG A 511 0.85 9.68 9.63
CA ARG A 511 1.40 11.03 9.33
C ARG A 511 1.82 11.20 7.88
N ILE A 512 2.26 10.13 7.20
CA ILE A 512 2.51 10.12 5.75
C ILE A 512 1.20 10.36 5.00
N PHE A 513 0.14 9.60 5.31
CA PHE A 513 -1.10 9.67 4.55
C PHE A 513 -2.10 10.75 5.01
N GLY A 514 -1.97 11.23 6.24
CA GLY A 514 -2.74 12.32 6.81
C GLY A 514 -1.98 13.63 6.66
N ARG A 515 -1.20 14.02 7.67
CA ARG A 515 -0.51 15.32 7.72
C ARG A 515 0.24 15.65 6.42
N LEU A 516 1.16 14.80 5.98
CA LEU A 516 1.99 15.12 4.81
C LEU A 516 1.16 15.13 3.51
N THR A 517 0.41 14.07 3.26
CA THR A 517 -0.37 13.92 2.02
C THR A 517 -1.49 14.95 1.91
N ALA A 518 -2.20 15.30 2.99
CA ALA A 518 -3.26 16.31 2.94
C ALA A 518 -2.70 17.70 2.58
N TRP A 519 -1.57 18.11 3.19
CA TRP A 519 -0.89 19.35 2.80
C TRP A 519 -0.38 19.30 1.37
N GLN A 520 0.18 18.18 0.94
CA GLN A 520 0.62 18.00 -0.44
C GLN A 520 -0.55 18.10 -1.44
N ASN A 521 -1.71 17.53 -1.11
CA ASN A 521 -2.89 17.56 -1.97
C ASN A 521 -3.44 18.99 -2.10
N TRP A 522 -3.48 19.75 -1.00
CA TRP A 522 -3.82 21.17 -1.02
C TRP A 522 -2.86 21.96 -1.94
N ILE A 523 -1.56 21.70 -1.85
CA ILE A 523 -0.56 22.34 -2.74
C ILE A 523 -0.78 21.93 -4.21
N PHE A 524 -1.04 20.65 -4.48
CA PHE A 524 -1.20 20.10 -5.83
C PHE A 524 -2.43 20.59 -6.60
N GLN A 525 -3.31 21.38 -5.98
CA GLN A 525 -4.42 22.04 -6.67
C GLN A 525 -4.22 23.55 -6.83
N ARG A 526 -3.14 24.11 -6.26
CA ARG A 526 -2.91 25.56 -6.23
C ARG A 526 -2.02 26.05 -7.37
N PRO A 527 -2.27 27.27 -7.88
CA PRO A 527 -1.61 27.80 -9.06
C PRO A 527 -0.08 27.96 -8.91
N ASN A 528 0.44 28.22 -7.71
CA ASN A 528 1.90 28.34 -7.48
C ASN A 528 2.65 27.07 -7.90
N ALA A 529 2.06 25.89 -7.70
CA ALA A 529 2.66 24.61 -8.08
C ALA A 529 2.27 24.18 -9.50
N VAL A 530 0.96 24.12 -9.80
CA VAL A 530 0.43 23.46 -11.01
C VAL A 530 -0.17 24.41 -12.05
N GLY A 531 -0.27 25.72 -11.76
CA GLY A 531 -0.79 26.70 -12.70
C GLY A 531 0.08 26.83 -13.94
N LYS A 532 -0.43 27.51 -14.98
CA LYS A 532 0.31 27.73 -16.25
C LYS A 532 1.70 28.35 -16.04
N GLU A 533 1.77 29.23 -15.04
CA GLU A 533 2.97 29.96 -14.63
C GLU A 533 3.62 29.38 -13.36
N GLY A 534 3.09 28.25 -12.86
CA GLY A 534 3.55 27.59 -11.65
C GLY A 534 4.89 26.86 -11.83
N ALA A 535 5.51 26.50 -10.71
CA ALA A 535 6.85 25.92 -10.67
C ALA A 535 7.00 24.65 -11.54
N LEU A 536 6.01 23.74 -11.54
CA LEU A 536 6.08 22.50 -12.31
C LEU A 536 6.07 22.74 -13.83
N GLN A 537 5.29 23.73 -14.31
CA GLN A 537 5.22 24.07 -15.75
C GLN A 537 6.46 24.84 -16.21
N ARG A 538 7.05 25.66 -15.33
CA ARG A 538 8.24 26.46 -15.63
C ARG A 538 9.55 25.68 -15.47
N TYR A 539 9.54 24.47 -14.93
CA TYR A 539 10.74 23.67 -14.78
C TYR A 539 11.47 23.42 -16.11
N GLY A 540 12.78 23.68 -16.13
CA GLY A 540 13.63 23.53 -17.30
C GLY A 540 13.52 24.65 -18.35
N THR A 541 12.66 25.67 -18.13
CA THR A 541 12.55 26.84 -19.02
C THR A 541 13.60 27.91 -18.76
N GLY A 542 14.32 27.83 -17.63
CA GLY A 542 15.24 28.86 -17.14
C GLY A 542 14.55 29.99 -16.37
N GLN A 543 13.24 29.92 -16.19
CA GLN A 543 12.45 30.87 -15.40
C GLN A 543 11.93 30.21 -14.11
N ARG A 544 11.80 31.01 -13.03
CA ARG A 544 11.12 30.58 -11.81
C ARG A 544 9.60 30.68 -11.99
N GLY A 545 8.85 29.92 -11.20
CA GLY A 545 7.39 30.07 -11.16
C GLY A 545 6.97 31.46 -10.67
N GLU A 546 5.86 31.96 -11.20
CA GLU A 546 5.21 33.16 -10.67
C GLU A 546 4.32 32.76 -9.49
N TYR A 547 4.60 33.31 -8.32
CA TYR A 547 3.93 32.93 -7.09
C TYR A 547 3.02 34.03 -6.58
N ASP A 548 1.81 33.65 -6.20
CA ASP A 548 1.05 34.40 -5.21
C ASP A 548 1.77 34.27 -3.86
N MET A 549 2.19 35.41 -3.32
CA MET A 549 2.97 35.51 -2.09
C MET A 549 2.09 35.59 -0.84
N GLU A 550 0.77 35.62 -0.99
CA GLU A 550 -0.17 35.58 0.13
C GLU A 550 -0.10 34.23 0.85
N ARG A 551 -0.08 34.28 2.20
CA ARG A 551 -0.07 33.10 3.08
C ARG A 551 -1.50 32.79 3.51
N VAL A 552 -1.84 31.51 3.67
CA VAL A 552 -3.17 31.00 4.06
C VAL A 552 -3.10 30.32 5.42
#